data_AF-A0A3D5DPU6-F1
#
_entry.id   AF-A0A3D5DPU6-F1
#
_cell.length_a   1.000
_cell.length_b   1.000
_cell.length_c   1.000
_cell.angle_alpha   90.00
_cell.angle_beta   90.00
_cell.angle_gamma   90.00
#
_symmetry.space_group_name_H-M   'P 1'
#
loop_
_entity.id
_entity.type
_entity.pdbx_description
1 polymer ?
#
loop_
_entity_poly.entity_id
_entity_poly.type
_entity_poly.pdbx_seq_one_letter_code
_entity_poly.pdbx_strand_id
1 'polypeptide(L)'
;MLVYAGIMHGAAKIVGAAGADLAEADLTGMLRGNSFEFTVAWPNGTKGQYSGTFDPGGNLSGVTFDLENPTSQATWFRQEPQF
;
A
#
# COMPACT_ATOMS: atom_id res chain seq x y z
N MET A 1 -10.46 -25.59 2.19
CA MET A 1 -10.52 -24.31 1.45
C MET A 1 -9.08 -23.89 1.19
N LEU A 2 -8.67 -23.73 -0.07
CA LEU A 2 -7.33 -23.22 -0.39
C LEU A 2 -7.35 -21.71 -0.21
N VAL A 3 -6.42 -21.18 0.59
CA VAL A 3 -6.16 -19.73 0.65
C VAL A 3 -5.04 -19.48 -0.36
N TYR A 4 -5.32 -18.75 -1.42
CA TYR A 4 -4.29 -18.31 -2.36
C TYR A 4 -3.29 -17.43 -1.59
N ALA A 5 -2.01 -17.74 -1.66
CA ALA A 5 -0.95 -16.94 -1.06
C ALA A 5 0.17 -16.72 -2.07
N GLY A 6 0.74 -15.52 -2.07
CA GLY A 6 1.80 -15.16 -3.02
C GLY A 6 2.60 -13.95 -2.55
N ILE A 7 3.88 -13.95 -2.92
CA ILE A 7 4.74 -12.78 -2.71
C ILE A 7 4.31 -11.69 -3.68
N MET A 8 4.20 -10.46 -3.17
CA MET A 8 3.97 -9.28 -3.98
C MET A 8 5.26 -8.50 -4.13
N HIS A 9 5.52 -8.04 -5.35
CA HIS A 9 6.54 -7.05 -5.68
C HIS A 9 5.85 -5.89 -6.36
N GLY A 10 6.31 -4.67 -6.11
CA GLY A 10 5.75 -3.49 -6.76
C GLY A 10 6.59 -2.24 -6.51
N ALA A 11 6.05 -1.11 -6.93
CA ALA A 11 6.61 0.20 -6.66
C ALA A 11 5.54 1.11 -6.05
N ALA A 12 5.96 2.03 -5.19
CA ALA A 12 5.17 3.07 -4.60
C ALA A 12 5.76 4.43 -4.99
N LYS A 13 4.88 5.42 -5.15
CA LYS A 13 5.25 6.75 -5.63
C LYS A 13 4.48 7.82 -4.89
N ILE A 14 5.19 8.86 -4.44
CA ILE A 14 4.58 10.06 -3.89
C ILE A 14 4.42 11.06 -5.04
N VAL A 15 3.17 11.44 -5.31
CA VAL A 15 2.82 12.42 -6.34
C VAL A 15 2.34 13.70 -5.66
N GLY A 16 3.03 14.81 -5.93
CA GLY A 16 2.68 16.13 -5.43
C GLY A 16 1.44 16.71 -6.11
N ALA A 17 0.90 17.79 -5.57
CA ALA A 17 -0.34 18.43 -6.06
C ALA A 17 -0.28 18.87 -7.53
N ALA A 18 0.92 19.18 -8.06
CA ALA A 18 1.13 19.53 -9.46
C ALA A 18 1.41 18.32 -10.37
N GLY A 19 1.21 17.09 -9.89
CA GLY A 19 1.59 15.86 -10.59
C GLY A 19 3.09 15.58 -10.59
N ALA A 20 3.87 16.33 -9.79
CA ALA A 20 5.31 16.14 -9.70
C ALA A 20 5.65 14.89 -8.88
N ASP A 21 6.64 14.15 -9.35
CA ASP A 21 7.14 12.97 -8.66
C ASP A 21 8.06 13.38 -7.52
N LEU A 22 7.66 13.10 -6.28
CA LEU A 22 8.39 13.54 -5.09
C LEU A 22 9.26 12.44 -4.49
N ALA A 23 8.85 11.17 -4.63
CA ALA A 23 9.62 10.01 -4.21
C ALA A 23 9.12 8.75 -4.91
N GLU A 24 10.02 7.78 -5.08
CA GLU A 24 9.71 6.43 -5.53
C GLU A 24 10.41 5.43 -4.60
N ALA A 25 9.78 4.27 -4.41
CA ALA A 25 10.32 3.19 -3.60
C ALA A 25 9.79 1.84 -4.09
N ASP A 26 10.63 0.82 -4.03
CA ASP A 26 10.18 -0.55 -4.23
C ASP A 26 9.46 -1.05 -2.97
N LEU A 27 8.50 -1.95 -3.18
CA LEU A 27 7.80 -2.65 -2.10
C LEU A 27 7.89 -4.16 -2.30
N THR A 28 7.93 -4.86 -1.17
CA THR A 28 7.73 -6.31 -1.12
C THR A 28 6.67 -6.61 -0.07
N GLY A 29 5.83 -7.59 -0.34
CA GLY A 29 4.73 -7.95 0.53
C GLY A 29 4.19 -9.35 0.31
N MET A 30 3.04 -9.61 0.90
CA MET A 30 2.34 -10.88 0.84
C MET A 30 0.86 -10.63 0.57
N LEU A 31 0.31 -11.36 -0.39
CA LEU A 31 -1.13 -11.52 -0.59
C LEU A 31 -1.56 -12.83 0.07
N ARG A 32 -2.64 -12.82 0.85
CA ARG A 32 -3.30 -14.02 1.39
C ARG A 32 -4.81 -13.87 1.27
N GLY A 33 -5.42 -14.71 0.44
CA GLY A 33 -6.85 -14.63 0.14
C GLY A 33 -7.17 -13.26 -0.45
N ASN A 34 -8.05 -12.51 0.22
CA ASN A 34 -8.42 -11.14 -0.15
C ASN A 34 -7.66 -10.07 0.64
N SER A 35 -6.70 -10.46 1.49
CA SER A 35 -5.91 -9.52 2.30
C SER A 35 -4.50 -9.41 1.76
N PHE A 36 -3.89 -8.24 1.88
CA PHE A 36 -2.47 -8.10 1.65
C PHE A 36 -1.80 -7.23 2.71
N GLU A 37 -0.49 -7.39 2.80
CA GLU A 37 0.41 -6.55 3.58
C GLU A 37 1.68 -6.30 2.76
N PHE A 38 2.15 -5.06 2.70
CA PHE A 38 3.47 -4.74 2.15
C PHE A 38 4.14 -3.63 2.95
N THR A 39 5.48 -3.61 2.90
CA THR A 39 6.27 -2.51 3.48
C THR A 39 6.90 -1.71 2.35
N VAL A 40 6.81 -0.39 2.45
CA VAL A 40 7.51 0.55 1.57
C VAL A 40 8.63 1.20 2.36
N ALA A 41 9.86 1.09 1.88
CA ALA A 41 11.01 1.78 2.45
C ALA A 41 11.29 3.05 1.63
N TRP A 42 10.91 4.21 2.15
CA TRP A 42 11.02 5.47 1.42
C TRP A 42 12.46 6.01 1.41
N PRO A 43 12.84 6.81 0.38
CA PRO A 43 14.19 7.37 0.27
C PRO A 43 14.62 8.27 1.45
N ASN A 44 13.67 8.86 2.17
CA ASN A 44 13.92 9.67 3.36
C ASN A 44 14.21 8.84 4.63
N GLY A 45 14.25 7.50 4.52
CA GLY A 45 14.53 6.57 5.62
C GLY A 45 13.29 6.10 6.38
N THR A 46 12.11 6.69 6.16
CA THR A 46 10.86 6.26 6.79
C THR A 46 10.34 4.97 6.16
N LYS A 47 9.64 4.15 6.94
CA LYS A 47 9.01 2.93 6.43
C LYS A 47 7.52 2.90 6.77
N GLY A 48 6.69 2.78 5.74
CA GLY A 48 5.26 2.58 5.90
C GLY A 48 4.91 1.10 5.77
N GLN A 49 4.17 0.55 6.73
CA GLN A 49 3.44 -0.71 6.51
C GLN A 49 2.05 -0.39 5.97
N TYR A 50 1.64 -1.10 4.93
CA TYR A 50 0.34 -0.95 4.28
C TYR A 50 -0.36 -2.29 4.31
N SER A 51 -1.56 -2.30 4.89
CA SER A 51 -2.40 -3.50 4.97
C SER A 51 -3.76 -3.17 4.39
N GLY A 52 -4.27 -4.06 3.54
CA GLY A 52 -5.52 -3.82 2.82
C GLY A 52 -6.30 -5.09 2.54
N THR A 53 -7.56 -4.92 2.15
CA THR A 53 -8.45 -6.00 1.77
C THR A 53 -9.27 -5.68 0.53
N PHE A 54 -9.47 -6.69 -0.31
CA PHE A 54 -10.43 -6.65 -1.41
C PHE A 54 -11.82 -7.02 -0.90
N ASP A 55 -12.80 -6.21 -1.26
CA ASP A 55 -14.21 -6.55 -1.10
C ASP A 55 -14.70 -7.48 -2.25
N PRO A 56 -15.93 -8.03 -2.18
CA PRO A 56 -16.48 -8.86 -3.25
C PRO A 56 -16.64 -8.15 -4.61
N GLY A 57 -16.64 -6.81 -4.65
CA GLY A 57 -16.65 -6.00 -5.87
C GLY A 57 -15.25 -5.71 -6.41
N GLY A 58 -14.20 -6.23 -5.76
CA GLY A 58 -12.81 -5.97 -6.11
C GLY A 58 -12.31 -4.58 -5.71
N ASN A 59 -13.08 -3.83 -4.91
CA ASN A 59 -12.60 -2.58 -4.34
C ASN A 59 -11.54 -2.89 -3.29
N LEU A 60 -10.50 -2.07 -3.28
CA LEU A 60 -9.39 -2.24 -2.37
C LEU A 60 -9.36 -1.05 -1.40
N SER A 61 -9.22 -1.34 -0.12
CA SER A 61 -9.05 -0.33 0.92
C SER A 61 -8.20 -0.87 2.06
N GLY A 62 -7.70 0.03 2.91
CA GLY A 62 -6.83 -0.37 3.99
C GLY A 62 -6.35 0.76 4.88
N VAL A 63 -5.36 0.41 5.69
CA VAL A 63 -4.67 1.31 6.61
C VAL A 63 -3.18 1.30 6.30
N THR A 64 -2.53 2.40 6.64
CA THR A 64 -1.08 2.48 6.69
C THR A 64 -0.66 3.11 8.00
N PHE A 65 0.51 2.73 8.48
CA PHE A 65 1.17 3.37 9.60
C PHE A 65 2.66 3.44 9.36
N ASP A 66 3.26 4.50 9.90
CA ASP A 66 4.70 4.66 10.00
C ASP A 66 5.25 3.64 11.01
N LEU A 67 6.20 2.79 10.60
CA LEU A 67 6.79 1.76 11.45
C LEU A 67 7.64 2.37 12.58
N GLU A 68 8.21 3.54 12.37
CA GLU A 68 8.98 4.28 13.36
C GLU A 68 8.10 5.15 14.26
N ASN A 69 6.89 5.52 13.80
CA ASN A 69 5.87 6.20 14.60
C ASN A 69 4.46 5.62 14.38
N PRO A 70 4.11 4.49 15.04
CA PRO A 70 2.85 3.79 14.77
C PRO A 70 1.56 4.56 15.09
N THR A 71 1.66 5.71 15.76
CA THR A 71 0.51 6.61 15.99
C THR A 71 0.21 7.49 14.77
N SER A 72 1.18 7.65 13.86
CA SER A 72 1.01 8.28 12.56
C SER A 72 0.40 7.28 11.59
N GLN A 73 -0.90 7.40 11.35
CA GLN A 73 -1.68 6.46 10.53
C GLN A 73 -2.51 7.20 9.47
N ALA A 74 -2.85 6.49 8.42
CA ALA A 74 -3.82 6.95 7.44
C ALA A 74 -4.68 5.77 6.93
N THR A 75 -5.92 6.08 6.54
CA THR A 75 -6.78 5.17 5.79
C THR A 75 -6.68 5.48 4.30
N TRP A 76 -6.69 4.46 3.46
CA TRP A 76 -6.59 4.62 2.02
C TRP A 76 -7.59 3.70 1.30
N PHE A 77 -7.95 4.05 0.07
CA PHE A 77 -8.82 3.28 -0.81
C PHE A 77 -8.32 3.39 -2.24
N ARG A 78 -8.65 2.42 -3.09
CA ARG A 78 -8.35 2.51 -4.52
C ARG A 78 -9.01 3.76 -5.08
N GLN A 79 -8.25 4.59 -5.78
CA GLN A 79 -8.85 5.63 -6.58
C GLN A 79 -9.28 5.02 -7.91
N GLU A 80 -10.57 5.10 -8.23
CA GLU A 80 -11.03 4.83 -9.59
C GLU A 80 -10.64 6.01 -10.49
N PRO A 81 -10.04 5.76 -11.67
CA PRO A 81 -9.81 6.83 -12.63
C PRO A 81 -11.15 7.49 -13.00
N GLN A 82 -11.24 8.80 -12.79
CA GLN A 82 -12.37 9.56 -13.32
C GLN A 82 -12.05 9.85 -14.79
N PHE A 83 -12.73 9.14 -15.69
CA PHE A 83 -12.66 9.37 -17.14
C PHE A 83 -13.65 10.46 -17.56
#